data_AF-A0A372GRH0-F1
#
_entry.id   AF-A0A372GRH0-F1
#
_cell.length_a   1.000
_cell.length_b   1.000
_cell.length_c   1.000
_cell.angle_alpha   90.00
_cell.angle_beta   90.00
_cell.angle_gamma   90.00
#
_symmetry.space_group_name_H-M   'P 1'
#
loop_
_entity.id
_entity.type
_entity.pdbx_description
1 polymer ?
#
loop_
_entity_poly.entity_id
_entity_poly.type
_entity_poly.pdbx_seq_one_letter_code
_entity_poly.pdbx_strand_id
1 'polypeptide(L)'
;MEQQKLPNATLILVFGIISIVTCCCYGIIGLIFGIIGLILAKKATMIYAVNPSMYEGYNNVKLGKTLSIIGIVLNILVIFFFIWIISIIGWDALQNEELMRERMEDYFQNLQ
;
A
#
# COMPACT_ATOMS: atom_id res chain seq x y z
N MET A 1 2.85 -14.71 -35.85
CA MET A 1 2.15 -15.15 -34.63
C MET A 1 1.62 -13.90 -33.96
N GLU A 2 0.32 -13.82 -33.69
CA GLU A 2 -0.23 -12.67 -32.95
C GLU A 2 0.22 -12.78 -31.49
N GLN A 3 0.83 -11.71 -30.97
CA GLN A 3 1.24 -11.66 -29.56
C GLN A 3 0.00 -11.53 -28.68
N GLN A 4 -0.15 -12.42 -27.70
CA GLN A 4 -1.24 -12.31 -26.72
C GLN A 4 -0.87 -11.32 -25.62
N LYS A 5 -1.82 -10.51 -25.17
CA LYS A 5 -1.62 -9.69 -23.98
C LYS A 5 -1.38 -10.59 -22.77
N LEU A 6 -0.38 -10.23 -21.96
CA LEU A 6 -0.09 -10.94 -20.72
C LEU A 6 -1.35 -11.07 -19.85
N PRO A 7 -1.76 -12.30 -19.49
CA PRO A 7 -2.92 -12.49 -18.63
C PRO A 7 -2.70 -11.77 -17.30
N ASN A 8 -3.75 -11.10 -16.83
CA ASN A 8 -3.76 -10.30 -15.60
C ASN A 8 -2.94 -9.00 -15.61
N ALA A 9 -2.32 -8.58 -16.73
CA ALA A 9 -1.52 -7.36 -16.77
C ALA A 9 -2.29 -6.09 -16.34
N THR A 10 -3.53 -5.94 -16.80
CA THR A 10 -4.40 -4.81 -16.42
C THR A 10 -4.86 -4.93 -14.97
N LEU A 11 -5.21 -6.14 -14.50
CA LEU A 11 -5.62 -6.37 -13.11
C LEU A 11 -4.51 -6.06 -12.11
N ILE A 12 -3.26 -6.44 -12.43
CA ILE A 12 -2.08 -6.14 -11.62
C ILE A 12 -1.86 -4.63 -11.49
N LEU A 13 -2.03 -3.88 -12.59
CA LEU A 13 -1.92 -2.43 -12.59
C LEU A 13 -3.02 -1.79 -11.73
N VAL A 14 -4.27 -2.21 -11.91
CA VAL A 14 -5.43 -1.70 -11.16
C VAL A 14 -5.29 -2.01 -9.67
N PHE A 15 -4.88 -3.23 -9.28
CA PHE A 15 -4.64 -3.56 -7.88
C PHE A 15 -3.51 -2.74 -7.25
N GLY A 16 -2.46 -2.41 -8.01
CA GLY A 16 -1.41 -1.49 -7.55
C GLY A 16 -1.95 -0.09 -7.24
N ILE A 17 -2.80 0.47 -8.11
CA ILE A 17 -3.41 1.80 -7.90
C ILE A 17 -4.40 1.76 -6.72
N ILE A 18 -5.26 0.75 -6.67
CA ILE A 18 -6.24 0.58 -5.58
C ILE A 18 -5.52 0.46 -4.24
N SER A 19 -4.40 -0.26 -4.16
CA SER A 19 -3.61 -0.38 -2.92
C SER A 19 -3.17 0.97 -2.37
N ILE A 20 -2.78 1.91 -3.24
CA ILE A 20 -2.39 3.27 -2.85
C ILE A 20 -3.62 4.09 -2.41
N VAL A 21 -4.70 4.06 -3.19
CA VAL A 21 -5.92 4.84 -2.88
C VAL A 21 -6.59 4.35 -1.58
N THR A 22 -6.58 3.04 -1.34
CA THR A 22 -7.17 2.43 -0.13
C THR A 22 -6.27 2.52 1.11
N CYS A 23 -5.02 2.96 0.96
CA CYS A 23 -4.06 3.12 2.06
C CYS A 23 -4.58 4.04 3.18
N CYS A 24 -5.24 5.14 2.83
CA CYS A 24 -5.63 6.17 3.82
C CYS A 24 -6.92 5.82 4.58
N CYS A 25 -7.86 5.11 3.95
CA CYS A 25 -9.21 4.90 4.49
C CYS A 25 -9.47 3.45 4.91
N TYR A 26 -8.74 2.49 4.34
CA TYR A 26 -8.93 1.06 4.53
C TYR A 26 -7.58 0.33 4.59
N GLY A 27 -6.62 0.88 5.34
CA GLY A 27 -5.20 0.48 5.34
C GLY A 27 -4.96 -1.02 5.24
N ILE A 28 -5.62 -1.83 6.07
CA ILE A 28 -5.48 -3.30 6.07
C ILE A 28 -5.91 -3.92 4.72
N ILE A 29 -7.02 -3.46 4.14
CA ILE A 29 -7.51 -3.93 2.84
C ILE A 29 -6.53 -3.53 1.73
N GLY A 30 -5.98 -2.31 1.78
CA GLY A 30 -4.97 -1.84 0.82
C GLY A 30 -3.69 -2.68 0.84
N LEU A 31 -3.30 -3.18 2.01
CA LEU A 31 -2.14 -4.05 2.19
C LEU A 31 -2.40 -5.44 1.57
N ILE A 32 -3.60 -6.01 1.74
CA ILE A 32 -4.00 -7.28 1.11
C ILE A 32 -3.97 -7.17 -0.42
N PHE A 33 -4.57 -6.12 -0.98
CA PHE A 33 -4.56 -5.89 -2.43
C PHE A 33 -3.14 -5.69 -2.98
N GLY A 34 -2.27 -4.98 -2.25
CA GLY A 34 -0.86 -4.83 -2.59
C GLY A 34 -0.12 -6.18 -2.65
N ILE A 35 -0.34 -7.06 -1.67
CA ILE A 35 0.27 -8.40 -1.64
C ILE A 35 -0.24 -9.26 -2.80
N ILE A 36 -1.55 -9.29 -3.03
CA ILE A 36 -2.15 -10.07 -4.12
C ILE A 36 -1.64 -9.58 -5.48
N GLY A 37 -1.60 -8.26 -5.70
CA GLY A 37 -1.03 -7.63 -6.89
C GLY A 37 0.43 -8.01 -7.12
N LEU A 38 1.23 -8.04 -6.05
CA LEU A 38 2.64 -8.44 -6.12
C LEU A 38 2.82 -9.92 -6.49
N ILE A 39 1.99 -10.82 -5.95
CA ILE A 39 2.02 -12.26 -6.28
C ILE A 39 1.65 -12.48 -7.75
N LEU A 40 0.58 -11.84 -8.22
CA LEU A 40 0.14 -11.89 -9.62
C LEU A 40 1.21 -11.34 -10.57
N ALA A 41 1.84 -10.22 -10.21
CA ALA A 41 2.96 -9.63 -10.95
C ALA A 41 4.16 -10.58 -11.07
N LYS A 42 4.51 -11.29 -9.98
CA LYS A 42 5.56 -12.31 -10.00
C LYS A 42 5.21 -13.45 -10.96
N LYS A 43 3.98 -13.97 -10.89
CA LYS A 43 3.52 -15.04 -11.79
C LYS A 43 3.54 -14.61 -13.26
N ALA A 44 3.01 -13.43 -13.58
CA ALA A 44 3.02 -12.88 -14.94
C ALA A 44 4.45 -12.66 -15.47
N THR A 45 5.38 -12.23 -14.60
CA THR A 45 6.80 -12.08 -14.96
C THR A 45 7.46 -13.42 -15.28
N MET A 46 7.15 -14.48 -14.52
CA MET A 46 7.67 -15.83 -14.81
C MET A 46 7.15 -16.37 -16.14
N ILE A 47 5.86 -16.19 -16.43
CA ILE A 47 5.26 -16.63 -17.71
C ILE A 47 5.91 -15.90 -18.89
N TYR A 48 6.12 -14.59 -18.76
CA TYR A 48 6.82 -13.80 -19.78
C TYR A 48 8.27 -14.28 -19.99
N ALA A 49 8.97 -14.68 -18.93
CA ALA A 49 10.35 -15.17 -19.02
C ALA A 49 10.48 -16.50 -19.77
N VAL A 50 9.44 -17.35 -19.73
CA VAL A 50 9.43 -18.62 -20.46
C VAL A 50 9.23 -18.39 -21.96
N ASN A 51 8.34 -17.49 -22.37
CA ASN A 51 8.01 -17.23 -23.77
C ASN A 51 7.82 -15.73 -24.07
N PRO A 52 8.87 -14.91 -24.12
CA PRO A 52 8.75 -13.46 -24.29
C PRO A 52 8.23 -13.05 -25.67
N SER A 53 8.42 -13.89 -26.70
CA SER A 53 7.95 -13.64 -28.07
C SER A 53 6.44 -13.83 -28.25
N MET A 54 5.78 -14.54 -27.33
CA MET A 54 4.35 -14.83 -27.37
C MET A 54 3.49 -13.78 -26.68
N TYR A 55 4.11 -12.89 -25.89
CA TYR A 55 3.41 -12.04 -24.95
C TYR A 55 3.73 -10.55 -25.09
N GLU A 56 2.69 -9.72 -25.10
CA GLU A 56 2.78 -8.27 -25.13
C GLU A 56 2.23 -7.63 -23.84
N GLY A 57 2.59 -6.38 -23.55
CA GLY A 57 2.08 -5.66 -22.38
C GLY A 57 2.83 -5.93 -21.06
N TYR A 58 4.05 -6.47 -21.11
CA TYR A 58 4.91 -6.66 -19.93
C TYR A 58 5.20 -5.36 -19.17
N ASN A 59 5.16 -4.21 -19.87
CA ASN A 59 5.34 -2.91 -19.24
C ASN A 59 4.28 -2.63 -18.16
N ASN A 60 3.02 -3.03 -18.38
CA ASN A 60 1.94 -2.87 -17.41
C ASN A 60 2.15 -3.76 -16.17
N VAL A 61 2.68 -4.98 -16.37
CA VAL A 61 3.05 -5.89 -15.27
C VAL A 61 4.17 -5.29 -14.43
N LYS A 62 5.21 -4.73 -15.06
CA LYS A 62 6.31 -4.03 -14.38
C LYS A 62 5.79 -2.84 -13.56
N LEU A 63 4.98 -1.98 -14.18
CA LEU A 63 4.40 -0.82 -13.50
C LEU A 63 3.54 -1.24 -12.31
N GLY A 64 2.61 -2.18 -12.50
CA GLY A 64 1.75 -2.65 -11.41
C GLY A 64 2.52 -3.37 -10.30
N LYS A 65 3.62 -4.06 -10.62
CA LYS A 65 4.55 -4.61 -9.61
C LYS A 65 5.15 -3.51 -8.74
N THR A 66 5.68 -2.46 -9.37
CA THR A 66 6.30 -1.33 -8.67
C THR A 66 5.27 -0.60 -7.81
N LEU A 67 4.08 -0.33 -8.35
CA LEU A 67 2.98 0.31 -7.61
C LEU A 67 2.53 -0.52 -6.40
N SER A 68 2.45 -1.86 -6.54
CA SER A 68 2.11 -2.75 -5.43
C SER A 68 3.16 -2.69 -4.30
N ILE A 69 4.45 -2.62 -4.65
CA ILE A 69 5.52 -2.47 -3.65
C ILE A 69 5.43 -1.13 -2.94
N ILE A 70 5.22 -0.04 -3.69
CA ILE A 70 5.06 1.30 -3.13
C ILE A 70 3.85 1.35 -2.19
N GLY A 71 2.72 0.76 -2.59
CA GLY A 71 1.51 0.67 -1.76
C GLY A 71 1.77 -0.06 -0.44
N ILE A 72 2.47 -1.19 -0.45
CA ILE A 72 2.85 -1.91 0.77
C ILE A 72 3.75 -1.05 1.66
N VAL A 73 4.78 -0.41 1.10
CA VAL A 73 5.72 0.43 1.87
C VAL A 73 5.00 1.61 2.51
N LEU A 74 4.13 2.30 1.77
CA LEU A 74 3.33 3.42 2.30
C LEU A 74 2.43 2.96 3.45
N ASN A 75 1.79 1.79 3.31
CA ASN A 75 0.93 1.25 4.36
C ASN A 75 1.70 0.98 5.65
N ILE A 76 2.91 0.39 5.54
CA ILE A 76 3.79 0.15 6.68
C ILE A 76 4.19 1.47 7.35
N LEU A 77 4.56 2.50 6.57
CA LEU A 77 4.90 3.82 7.11
C LEU A 77 3.74 4.48 7.85
N VAL A 78 2.52 4.37 7.30
CA VAL A 78 1.31 4.90 7.95
C VAL A 78 1.05 4.18 9.28
N ILE A 79 1.20 2.85 9.33
CA ILE A 79 1.06 2.08 10.58
C ILE A 79 2.08 2.56 11.63
N PHE A 80 3.35 2.74 11.25
CA PHE A 80 4.38 3.26 12.17
C PHE A 80 4.05 4.67 12.67
N PHE A 81 3.55 5.54 11.78
CA PHE A 81 3.13 6.89 12.15
C PHE A 81 1.99 6.88 13.18
N PHE A 82 0.97 6.02 12.98
CA PHE A 82 -0.11 5.85 13.96
C PHE A 82 0.40 5.32 15.30
N ILE A 83 1.30 4.34 15.31
CA ILE A 83 1.91 3.82 16.55
C ILE A 83 2.65 4.93 17.30
N TRP A 84 3.39 5.79 16.59
CA TRP A 84 4.09 6.91 17.19
C TRP A 84 3.13 7.93 17.81
N ILE A 85 2.07 8.32 17.10
CA ILE A 85 1.01 9.19 17.63
C ILE A 85 0.39 8.61 18.90
N ILE A 86 0.00 7.33 18.85
CA ILE A 86 -0.61 6.64 20.00
C ILE A 86 0.35 6.57 21.18
N SER A 87 1.66 6.44 20.94
CA SER A 87 2.66 6.42 22.02
C SER A 87 2.82 7.75 22.74
N ILE A 88 2.58 8.88 22.05
CA ILE A 88 2.69 10.23 22.61
C ILE A 88 1.37 10.67 23.25
N ILE A 89 0.26 10.53 22.52
CA ILE A 89 -1.05 11.05 22.89
C ILE A 89 -1.80 10.06 23.80
N GLY A 90 -1.56 8.76 23.62
CA GLY A 90 -2.33 7.70 24.26
C GLY A 90 -3.60 7.36 23.49
N TRP A 91 -3.98 6.07 23.49
CA TRP A 91 -5.18 5.59 22.81
C TRP A 91 -6.46 6.24 23.36
N ASP A 92 -6.49 6.51 24.66
CA ASP A 92 -7.63 7.07 25.38
C ASP A 92 -7.92 8.52 24.97
N ALA A 93 -6.88 9.31 24.71
CA ALA A 93 -7.02 10.69 24.30
C ALA A 93 -7.51 10.80 22.85
N LEU A 94 -7.21 9.82 21.99
CA LEU A 94 -7.78 9.76 20.63
C LEU A 94 -9.30 9.58 20.62
N GLN A 95 -9.88 9.02 21.70
CA GLN A 95 -11.32 8.79 21.82
C GLN A 95 -12.03 9.89 22.64
N ASN A 96 -11.30 10.63 23.47
CA ASN A 96 -11.82 11.70 24.31
C ASN A 96 -11.22 13.06 23.92
N GLU A 97 -12.03 13.89 23.26
CA GLU A 97 -11.61 15.22 22.77
C GLU A 97 -11.12 16.14 23.90
N GLU A 98 -11.72 16.06 25.09
CA GLU A 98 -11.27 16.79 26.29
C GLU A 98 -9.89 16.33 26.77
N LEU A 99 -9.67 15.01 26.84
CA LEU A 99 -8.41 14.42 27.29
C LEU A 99 -7.27 14.69 26.27
N MET A 100 -7.61 14.76 24.98
CA MET A 100 -6.68 15.16 23.92
C MET A 100 -6.22 16.61 24.08
N ARG A 101 -7.12 17.54 24.44
CA ARG A 101 -6.75 18.93 24.75
C ARG A 101 -5.84 19.03 25.95
N GLU A 102 -6.20 18.37 27.05
CA GLU A 102 -5.45 18.40 28.31
C GLU A 102 -4.02 17.86 28.12
N ARG A 103 -3.87 16.70 27.46
CA ARG A 103 -2.54 16.12 27.15
C ARG A 103 -1.71 17.00 26.22
N MET A 104 -2.33 17.71 25.29
CA MET A 104 -1.61 18.63 24.40
C MET A 104 -1.09 19.83 25.19
N GLU A 105 -1.92 20.43 26.05
CA GLU A 105 -1.54 21.55 26.92
C GLU A 105 -0.41 21.17 27.88
N ASP A 106 -0.48 20.00 28.52
CA ASP A 106 0.59 19.46 29.37
C ASP A 106 1.91 19.26 28.60
N TYR A 107 1.84 18.78 27.35
CA TYR A 107 3.03 18.56 26.53
C TYR A 107 3.72 19.89 26.16
N PHE A 108 2.93 20.93 25.87
CA PHE A 108 3.45 22.27 25.57
C PHE A 108 4.03 22.95 26.82
N GLN A 109 3.43 22.76 28.00
CA GLN A 109 3.98 23.29 29.25
C GLN A 109 5.30 22.64 29.66
N ASN A 110 5.43 21.32 29.50
CA ASN A 110 6.67 20.61 29.84
C ASN A 110 7.84 20.87 28.87
N LEU A 111 7.57 21.52 27.73
CA LEU A 111 8.57 21.95 26.76
C LEU A 111 9.12 23.38 27.04
N GLN A 112 8.57 24.11 28.01
CA GLN A 112 9.09 25.40 28.51
C GLN A 112 9.93 25.22 29.77
#